data_AF-A0A6I7NTE9-F1
#
_entry.id   AF-A0A6I7NTE9-F1
#
_cell.length_a   1.000
_cell.length_b   1.000
_cell.length_c   1.000
_cell.angle_alpha   90.00
_cell.angle_beta   90.00
_cell.angle_gamma   90.00
#
_symmetry.space_group_name_H-M   'P 1'
#
loop_
_entity.id
_entity.type
_entity.pdbx_description
1 polymer ?
#
loop_
_entity_poly.entity_id
_entity_poly.type
_entity_poly.pdbx_seq_one_letter_code
_entity_poly.pdbx_strand_id
1 'polypeptide(L)'
;MYIAIEHKIHDPEKFQKCAEEVFPLPDDLHVHQFYPSTDMSKAVCLYEAPSIDRLSKYLDEKLNPASTQQYFPVLTEHAIGLPQGNGA
;
A
#
# COMPACT_ATOMS: atom_id res chain seq x y z
N MET A 1 -3.08 -1.10 -12.51
CA MET A 1 -2.13 0.03 -12.57
C MET A 1 -1.30 0.04 -11.29
N TYR A 2 -0.07 0.54 -11.35
CA TYR A 2 0.78 0.66 -10.17
C TYR A 2 0.47 1.94 -9.38
N ILE A 3 0.33 1.80 -8.06
CA ILE A 3 0.03 2.86 -7.11
C ILE A 3 1.04 2.77 -6.00
N ALA A 4 1.74 3.86 -5.74
CA ALA A 4 2.59 3.98 -4.57
C ALA A 4 1.79 4.61 -3.43
N ILE A 5 2.05 4.13 -2.22
CA ILE A 5 1.44 4.63 -1.00
C ILE A 5 2.54 5.02 -0.03
N GLU A 6 2.46 6.24 0.50
CA GLU A 6 3.20 6.62 1.70
C GLU A 6 2.28 6.56 2.91
N HIS A 7 2.65 5.74 3.89
CA HIS A 7 1.98 5.64 5.18
C HIS A 7 2.74 6.48 6.19
N LYS A 8 2.07 7.46 6.80
CA LYS A 8 2.54 8.14 8.00
C LYS A 8 1.90 7.48 9.22
N ILE A 9 2.67 6.70 9.95
CA ILE A 9 2.18 5.87 11.05
C ILE A 9 2.32 6.65 12.35
N HIS A 10 1.19 6.85 13.05
CA HIS A 10 1.17 7.56 14.33
C HIS A 10 0.94 6.62 15.53
N ASP A 11 0.59 5.35 15.28
CA ASP A 11 0.46 4.30 16.29
C ASP A 11 1.03 2.97 15.73
N PRO A 12 2.33 2.69 15.92
CA PRO A 12 2.99 1.52 15.33
C PRO A 12 2.40 0.17 15.78
N GLU A 13 2.07 0.03 17.07
CA GLU A 13 1.52 -1.23 17.61
C GLU A 13 0.12 -1.50 17.04
N LYS A 14 -0.70 -0.46 16.91
CA LYS A 14 -2.02 -0.57 16.29
C LYS A 14 -1.93 -0.78 14.79
N PHE A 15 -0.98 -0.12 14.11
CA PHE A 15 -0.78 -0.28 12.67
C PHE A 15 -0.50 -1.73 12.30
N GLN A 16 0.32 -2.43 13.09
CA GLN A 16 0.59 -3.85 12.85
C GLN A 16 -0.70 -4.69 12.89
N LYS A 17 -1.56 -4.47 13.87
CA LYS A 17 -2.86 -5.17 13.98
C LYS A 17 -3.80 -4.82 12.82
N CYS A 18 -3.88 -3.54 12.45
CA CYS A 18 -4.66 -3.10 11.30
C CYS A 18 -4.13 -3.70 9.98
N ALA A 19 -2.81 -3.84 9.84
CA ALA A 19 -2.18 -4.46 8.67
C ALA A 19 -2.50 -5.96 8.59
N GLU A 20 -2.59 -6.68 9.70
CA GLU A 20 -3.05 -8.08 9.71
C GLU A 20 -4.49 -8.20 9.19
N GLU A 21 -5.37 -7.24 9.50
CA GLU A 21 -6.74 -7.20 8.98
C GLU A 21 -6.83 -6.85 7.48
N VAL A 22 -5.79 -6.24 6.90
CA VAL A 22 -5.72 -5.95 5.47
C VAL A 22 -5.57 -7.24 4.65
N PHE A 23 -5.05 -8.32 5.24
CA PHE A 23 -4.83 -9.58 4.54
C PHE A 23 -5.86 -10.66 4.92
N PRO A 24 -6.26 -11.54 3.99
CA PRO A 24 -5.87 -11.56 2.59
C PRO A 24 -6.46 -10.39 1.79
N LEU A 25 -5.71 -9.91 0.80
CA LEU A 25 -6.20 -8.88 -0.11
C LEU A 25 -7.30 -9.47 -1.03
N PRO A 26 -8.30 -8.67 -1.42
CA PRO A 26 -9.23 -9.03 -2.48
C PRO A 26 -8.50 -9.30 -3.80
N ASP A 27 -9.04 -10.17 -4.64
CA ASP A 27 -8.39 -10.64 -5.88
C ASP A 27 -7.98 -9.52 -6.86
N ASP A 28 -8.66 -8.37 -6.81
CA ASP A 28 -8.36 -7.22 -7.65
C ASP A 28 -7.25 -6.32 -7.09
N LEU A 29 -6.74 -6.60 -5.89
CA LEU A 29 -5.69 -5.83 -5.22
C LEU A 29 -4.45 -6.69 -4.97
N HIS A 30 -3.29 -6.20 -5.38
CA HIS A 30 -2.02 -6.89 -5.16
C HIS A 30 -1.00 -5.97 -4.51
N VAL A 31 -0.36 -6.42 -3.43
CA VAL A 31 0.81 -5.73 -2.85
C VAL A 31 2.07 -6.35 -3.41
N HIS A 32 2.90 -5.55 -4.05
CA HIS A 32 4.17 -6.00 -4.61
C HIS A 32 5.33 -5.78 -3.64
N GLN A 33 5.31 -4.66 -2.92
CA GLN A 33 6.41 -4.25 -2.06
C GLN A 33 5.89 -3.55 -0.81
N PHE A 34 6.53 -3.81 0.33
CA PHE A 34 6.27 -3.17 1.62
C PHE A 34 7.62 -2.80 2.26
N TYR A 35 7.85 -1.50 2.45
CA TYR A 35 9.09 -0.96 3.00
C TYR A 35 8.83 -0.14 4.26
N PRO A 36 8.80 -0.78 5.43
CA PRO A 36 8.72 -0.06 6.69
C PRO A 36 10.04 0.65 7.01
N SER A 37 9.94 1.80 7.65
CA SER A 37 11.08 2.43 8.32
C SER A 37 11.53 1.63 9.54
N THR A 38 12.80 1.77 9.93
CA THR A 38 13.37 1.07 11.09
C THR A 38 12.69 1.42 12.42
N ASP A 39 12.07 2.59 12.51
CA ASP A 39 11.32 3.04 13.69
C ASP A 39 9.80 2.88 13.56
N MET A 40 9.33 2.28 12.46
CA MET A 40 7.90 2.10 12.15
C MET A 40 7.07 3.39 12.13
N SER A 41 7.69 4.57 12.00
CA SER A 41 6.98 5.85 11.89
C SER A 41 6.39 6.10 10.49
N LYS A 42 6.91 5.37 9.51
CA LYS A 42 6.47 5.41 8.11
C LYS A 42 6.64 4.08 7.42
N ALA A 43 5.87 3.86 6.36
CA ALA A 43 6.08 2.77 5.42
C ALA A 43 5.75 3.23 4.00
N VAL A 44 6.39 2.63 3.01
CA VAL A 44 6.06 2.83 1.60
C VAL A 44 5.63 1.50 0.99
N CYS A 45 4.53 1.52 0.26
CA CYS A 45 4.03 0.34 -0.45
C CYS A 45 3.98 0.58 -1.96
N LEU A 46 4.21 -0.48 -2.73
CA LEU A 46 3.83 -0.54 -4.13
C LEU A 46 2.67 -1.52 -4.28
N TYR A 47 1.53 -1.03 -4.73
CA TYR A 47 0.35 -1.82 -5.04
C TYR A 47 0.06 -1.84 -6.54
N GLU A 48 -0.60 -2.90 -6.97
CA GLU A 48 -1.29 -2.98 -8.24
C GLU A 48 -2.80 -3.11 -7.99
N ALA A 49 -3.58 -2.23 -8.60
CA ALA A 49 -5.05 -2.18 -8.43
C ALA A 49 -5.74 -1.58 -9.67
N PRO A 50 -7.10 -1.65 -9.77
CA PRO A 50 -7.85 -1.06 -10.89
C PRO A 50 -7.90 0.48 -10.84
N SER A 51 -7.94 1.07 -9.64
CA SER A 51 -7.97 2.53 -9.43
C SER A 51 -7.47 2.92 -8.03
N ILE A 52 -7.10 4.19 -7.84
CA ILE A 52 -6.76 4.72 -6.50
C ILE A 52 -7.97 4.65 -5.59
N ASP A 53 -9.15 5.08 -6.05
CA ASP A 53 -10.38 5.06 -5.25
C ASP A 53 -10.74 3.67 -4.73
N ARG A 54 -10.52 2.62 -5.56
CA ARG A 54 -10.79 1.24 -5.16
C ARG A 54 -9.84 0.76 -4.06
N LEU A 55 -8.56 1.13 -4.18
CA LEU A 55 -7.52 0.76 -3.23
C LEU A 55 -7.65 1.56 -1.93
N SER A 56 -7.81 2.88 -2.01
CA SER A 56 -7.94 3.77 -0.85
C SER A 56 -9.18 3.43 -0.03
N LYS A 57 -10.34 3.21 -0.67
CA LYS A 57 -11.56 2.80 0.05
C LYS A 57 -11.35 1.55 0.91
N TYR A 58 -10.58 0.58 0.43
CA TYR A 58 -10.32 -0.67 1.15
C TYR A 58 -9.27 -0.51 2.25
N LEU A 59 -8.17 0.18 1.97
CA LEU A 59 -7.07 0.35 2.92
C LEU A 59 -7.42 1.37 4.01
N ASP A 60 -8.03 2.49 3.65
CA ASP A 60 -8.35 3.57 4.59
C ASP A 60 -9.37 3.13 5.65
N GLU A 61 -10.33 2.26 5.30
CA GLU A 61 -11.28 1.67 6.25
C GLU A 61 -10.57 0.96 7.40
N LYS A 62 -9.42 0.34 7.12
CA LYS A 62 -8.65 -0.49 8.06
C LYS A 62 -7.50 0.26 8.72
N LEU A 63 -6.81 1.13 7.97
CA LEU A 63 -5.53 1.73 8.36
C LEU A 63 -5.65 3.14 8.94
N ASN A 64 -6.72 3.88 8.65
CA ASN A 64 -6.95 5.22 9.20
C ASN A 64 -6.93 5.30 10.74
N PRO A 65 -7.30 4.25 11.50
CA PRO A 65 -7.17 4.27 12.95
C PRO A 65 -5.73 4.39 13.47
N ALA A 66 -4.70 4.13 12.65
CA ALA A 66 -3.29 4.06 13.07
C ALA A 66 -2.31 4.82 12.17
N SER A 67 -2.74 5.26 10.99
CA SER A 67 -1.88 5.90 9.99
C SER A 67 -2.65 6.83 9.06
N THR A 68 -1.94 7.74 8.39
CA THR A 68 -2.47 8.59 7.31
C THR A 68 -1.79 8.24 5.99
N GLN A 69 -2.59 8.07 4.94
CA GLN A 69 -2.16 7.47 3.67
C GLN A 69 -2.10 8.56 2.60
N GLN A 70 -1.04 8.54 1.80
CA GLN A 70 -0.93 9.36 0.59
C GLN A 70 -0.72 8.46 -0.61
N TYR A 71 -1.59 8.58 -1.60
CA TYR A 71 -1.62 7.73 -2.78
C TYR A 71 -1.20 8.53 -4.01
N PHE A 72 -0.41 7.92 -4.88
CA PHE A 72 -0.18 8.47 -6.21
C PHE A 72 -0.02 7.37 -7.26
N PRO A 73 -0.49 7.60 -8.50
CA PRO A 73 -0.26 6.67 -9.58
C PRO A 73 1.22 6.72 -9.96
N VAL A 74 1.83 5.55 -10.15
CA VAL A 74 3.22 5.47 -10.60
C VAL A 74 3.26 5.68 -12.11
N LEU A 75 4.09 6.64 -12.57
CA LEU A 75 4.39 6.81 -13.98
C LEU A 75 5.31 5.68 -14.45
N THR A 76 4.71 4.62 -14.99
CA THR A 76 5.40 3.37 -15.34
C THR A 76 6.52 3.55 -16.36
N GLU A 77 6.38 4.49 -17.29
CA GLU A 77 7.38 4.78 -18.35
C GLU A 77 8.73 5.23 -17.78
N HIS A 78 8.73 5.88 -16.61
CA HIS A 78 9.94 6.40 -15.96
C HIS A 78 10.33 5.61 -14.71
N ALA A 79 9.53 4.64 -14.31
CA ALA A 79 9.77 3.86 -13.11
C ALA A 79 10.85 2.79 -13.36
N ILE A 80 11.76 2.63 -12.41
CA ILE A 80 12.85 1.65 -12.47
C ILE A 80 12.60 0.60 -11.39
N GLY A 81 12.73 -0.69 -11.75
CA GLY A 81 12.58 -1.79 -10.80
C GLY A 81 11.13 -2.14 -10.43
N LEU A 82 10.17 -1.74 -11.27
CA LEU A 82 8.81 -2.26 -11.14
C LEU A 82 8.81 -3.80 -11.28
N PRO A 83 7.99 -4.50 -10.50
CA PRO A 83 7.81 -5.93 -10.68
C PRO A 83 7.32 -6.18 -12.10
N GLN A 84 7.87 -7.19 -12.76
CA GLN A 84 7.27 -7.65 -14.00
C GLN A 84 5.93 -8.25 -13.62
N GLY A 85 4.83 -7.68 -14.13
CA GLY A 85 3.52 -8.32 -13.99
C GLY A 85 3.68 -9.78 -14.43
N ASN A 86 3.11 -10.72 -13.69
CA ASN A 86 3.14 -12.14 -14.02
C ASN A 86 2.41 -12.37 -15.36
N GLY A 87 3.07 -12.02 -16.46
CA GLY A 87 2.71 -12.35 -17.82
C GLY A 87 3.34 -13.67 -18.15
N ALA A 88 2.65 -14.74 -17.77
CA ALA A 88 2.75 -16.05 -18.40
C ALA A 88 1.35 -16.47 -18.84
#